data_AF-A0A974BPC0-F1
#
_entry.id   AF-A0A974BPC0-F1
#
_cell.length_a   1.000
_cell.length_b   1.000
_cell.length_c   1.000
_cell.angle_alpha   90.00
_cell.angle_beta   90.00
_cell.angle_gamma   90.00
#
_symmetry.space_group_name_H-M   'P 1'
#
loop_
_entity.id
_entity.type
_entity.pdbx_description
1 polymer ?
#
loop_
_entity_poly.entity_id
_entity_poly.type
_entity_poly.pdbx_seq_one_letter_code
_entity_poly.pdbx_strand_id
1 'polypeptide(L)'
;GKLFLRGNVSYLNIVERFCPWGCGEEETTDHFLINCSVSQNIYEHVLTILGIKGLCRGTYEERAYGIISRKHSLEKETLFIIFSVIRYHLWMSRCGKTFGREEGNMDLTVKKILKDLYFIRFKEISKNKENITWWRGINFTWEISFDDI
;
A
#
# COMPACT_ATOMS: atom_id res chain seq x y z
N GLY A 1 -12.06 7.63 10.55
CA GLY A 1 -11.99 6.31 11.20
C GLY A 1 -10.61 6.12 11.81
N LYS A 2 -10.53 5.91 13.12
CA LYS A 2 -9.26 5.66 13.85
C LYS A 2 -8.94 4.17 13.78
N LEU A 3 -8.15 3.76 12.78
CA LEU A 3 -7.69 2.37 12.63
C LEU A 3 -6.34 2.07 13.30
N PHE A 4 -5.74 3.02 14.03
CA PHE A 4 -4.37 2.87 14.58
C PHE A 4 -4.26 2.91 16.11
N LEU A 5 -5.35 2.74 16.85
CA LEU A 5 -5.31 2.76 18.32
C LEU A 5 -5.77 1.40 18.87
N ARG A 6 -4.81 0.47 19.01
CA ARG A 6 -4.73 -0.69 19.93
C ARG A 6 -4.03 -1.92 19.34
N GLY A 7 -2.98 -1.69 18.56
CA GLY A 7 -1.89 -2.65 18.43
C GLY A 7 -0.62 -1.96 18.90
N ASN A 8 -0.50 -1.70 20.21
CA ASN A 8 0.79 -1.25 20.73
C ASN A 8 1.76 -2.38 20.42
N VAL A 9 2.73 -2.13 19.54
CA VAL A 9 3.71 -3.14 19.12
C VAL A 9 4.46 -3.67 20.35
N SER A 10 4.37 -3.02 21.51
CA SER A 10 4.89 -3.47 22.81
C SER A 10 4.20 -4.66 23.50
N TYR A 11 3.03 -5.15 23.07
CA TYR A 11 2.24 -6.12 23.89
C TYR A 11 2.57 -7.62 23.76
N LEU A 12 3.66 -7.99 23.10
CA LEU A 12 4.21 -9.36 23.18
C LEU A 12 5.68 -9.22 23.57
N ASN A 13 6.03 -9.68 24.77
CA ASN A 13 7.40 -9.94 25.20
C ASN A 13 8.00 -11.00 24.27
N ILE A 14 8.52 -10.56 23.13
CA ILE A 14 9.28 -11.40 22.20
C ILE A 14 10.62 -10.68 22.05
N VAL A 15 11.62 -11.33 22.63
CA VAL A 15 13.05 -11.10 22.46
C VAL A 15 13.31 -10.82 20.98
N GLU A 16 13.79 -9.61 20.68
CA GLU A 16 14.19 -9.14 19.33
C GLU A 16 13.15 -9.41 18.22
N ARG A 17 12.21 -8.49 18.06
CA ARG A 17 11.24 -8.56 16.96
C ARG A 17 11.89 -8.13 15.66
N PHE A 18 12.62 -9.03 15.03
CA PHE A 18 13.05 -8.84 13.66
C PHE A 18 11.85 -8.70 12.72
N CYS A 19 12.07 -8.01 11.61
CA CYS A 19 11.09 -7.86 10.55
C CYS A 19 10.50 -9.23 10.15
N PRO A 20 9.16 -9.41 10.17
CA PRO A 20 8.53 -10.69 9.81
C PRO A 20 8.81 -11.14 8.38
N TRP A 21 9.19 -10.22 7.49
CA TRP A 21 9.62 -10.55 6.13
C TRP A 21 11.07 -11.05 6.04
N GLY A 22 11.81 -11.07 7.14
CA GLY A 22 13.15 -11.65 7.22
C GLY A 22 14.24 -10.76 6.61
N CYS A 23 14.06 -9.43 6.56
CA CYS A 23 15.06 -8.52 6.01
C CYS A 23 16.25 -8.22 6.96
N GLY A 24 16.30 -8.86 8.14
CA GLY A 24 17.42 -8.76 9.08
C GLY A 24 17.42 -7.55 10.02
N GLU A 25 16.44 -6.65 9.90
CA GLU A 25 16.32 -5.42 10.70
C GLU A 25 15.30 -5.57 11.84
N GLU A 26 15.42 -4.75 12.88
CA GLU A 26 14.41 -4.67 13.94
C GLU A 26 13.10 -4.05 13.40
N GLU A 27 11.98 -4.68 13.75
CA GLU A 27 10.65 -4.25 13.36
C GLU A 27 10.22 -3.03 14.20
N THR A 28 10.35 -1.86 13.61
CA THR A 28 9.76 -0.60 14.09
C THR A 28 8.70 -0.09 13.10
N THR A 29 7.91 0.92 13.49
CA THR A 29 6.97 1.56 12.56
C THR A 29 7.68 2.20 11.37
N ASP A 30 8.83 2.84 11.62
CA ASP A 30 9.66 3.44 10.57
C ASP A 30 10.26 2.37 9.67
N HIS A 31 10.70 1.25 10.26
CA HIS A 31 11.11 0.10 9.47
C HIS A 31 9.98 -0.37 8.55
N PHE A 32 8.81 -0.69 9.10
CA PHE A 32 7.66 -1.22 8.34
C PHE A 32 7.20 -0.28 7.21
N LEU A 33 7.13 1.04 7.44
CA LEU A 33 6.60 2.00 6.48
C LEU A 33 7.66 2.56 5.51
N ILE A 34 8.90 2.70 5.96
CA ILE A 34 9.93 3.50 5.28
C ILE A 34 11.13 2.65 4.88
N ASN A 35 11.74 1.93 5.82
CA ASN A 35 13.08 1.35 5.61
C ASN A 35 13.04 -0.10 5.11
N CYS A 36 11.94 -0.82 5.29
CA CYS A 36 11.83 -2.21 4.89
C CYS A 36 11.88 -2.35 3.37
N SER A 37 12.83 -3.15 2.87
CA SER A 37 13.01 -3.40 1.44
C SER A 37 11.75 -3.98 0.78
N VAL A 38 11.03 -4.87 1.47
CA VAL A 38 9.76 -5.44 0.97
C VAL A 38 8.70 -4.35 0.80
N SER A 39 8.56 -3.48 1.80
CA SER A 39 7.64 -2.34 1.74
C SER A 39 7.99 -1.38 0.61
N GLN A 40 9.27 -0.99 0.52
CA GLN A 40 9.78 -0.12 -0.55
C GLN A 40 9.51 -0.69 -1.93
N ASN A 41 9.81 -1.97 -2.16
CA ASN A 41 9.60 -2.63 -3.44
C ASN A 41 8.12 -2.70 -3.83
N ILE A 42 7.23 -3.05 -2.89
CA ILE A 42 5.78 -3.07 -3.17
C ILE A 42 5.29 -1.67 -3.53
N TYR A 43 5.67 -0.65 -2.77
CA TYR A 43 5.32 0.72 -3.10
C TYR A 43 5.89 1.14 -4.45
N GLU A 44 7.17 0.92 -4.72
CA GLU A 44 7.77 1.30 -5.99
C GLU A 44 7.06 0.60 -7.16
N HIS A 45 6.78 -0.69 -7.04
CA HIS A 45 6.12 -1.46 -8.09
C HIS A 45 4.69 -0.96 -8.35
N VAL A 46 3.88 -0.78 -7.30
CA VAL A 46 2.50 -0.27 -7.42
C VAL A 46 2.50 1.16 -7.98
N LEU A 47 3.32 2.06 -7.44
CA LEU A 47 3.38 3.45 -7.89
C LEU A 47 3.89 3.57 -9.34
N THR A 48 4.81 2.70 -9.75
CA THR A 48 5.29 2.62 -11.14
C THR A 48 4.17 2.20 -12.07
N ILE A 49 3.45 1.13 -11.73
CA ILE A 49 2.33 0.61 -12.52
C ILE A 49 1.20 1.66 -12.64
N LEU A 50 0.89 2.37 -11.55
CA LEU A 50 -0.11 3.44 -11.51
C LEU A 50 0.32 4.72 -12.26
N GLY A 51 1.56 4.79 -12.77
CA GLY A 51 2.06 5.97 -13.49
C GLY A 51 2.41 7.16 -12.59
N ILE A 52 2.58 6.94 -11.28
CA ILE A 52 2.84 7.99 -10.28
C ILE A 52 4.26 7.90 -9.67
N LYS A 53 5.18 7.21 -10.37
CA LYS A 53 6.59 7.11 -9.97
C LYS A 53 7.23 8.49 -9.84
N GLY A 54 8.07 8.65 -8.82
CA GLY A 54 8.83 9.89 -8.58
C GLY A 54 8.01 11.03 -7.96
N LEU A 55 6.70 10.85 -7.77
CA LEU A 55 5.87 11.83 -7.06
C LEU A 55 6.23 11.91 -5.57
N CYS A 56 6.45 10.75 -4.95
CA CYS A 56 6.63 10.59 -3.52
C CYS A 56 8.11 10.50 -3.16
N ARG A 57 8.50 11.06 -2.00
CA ARG A 57 9.87 11.00 -1.46
C ARG A 57 10.10 9.80 -0.54
N GLY A 58 9.03 9.08 -0.18
CA GLY A 58 9.09 7.97 0.76
C GLY A 58 9.16 8.43 2.22
N THR A 59 8.67 9.63 2.52
CA THR A 59 8.62 10.17 3.90
C THR A 59 7.55 9.47 4.74
N TYR A 60 7.68 9.59 6.07
CA TYR A 60 6.70 9.00 6.99
C TYR A 60 5.30 9.55 6.72
N GLU A 61 5.18 10.85 6.51
CA GLU A 61 3.90 11.53 6.27
C GLU A 61 3.22 11.04 4.99
N GLU A 62 3.99 10.84 3.93
CA GLU A 62 3.49 10.27 2.68
C GLU A 62 3.00 8.84 2.91
N ARG A 63 3.83 7.99 3.54
CA ARG A 63 3.52 6.57 3.74
C ARG A 63 2.36 6.36 4.72
N ALA A 64 2.39 7.04 5.86
CA ALA A 64 1.44 6.90 6.97
C ALA A 64 0.15 7.69 6.75
N TYR A 65 0.14 8.76 5.97
CA TYR A 65 -1.04 9.61 5.85
C TYR A 65 -1.43 9.94 4.41
N GLY A 66 -0.67 9.52 3.40
CA GLY A 66 -0.93 9.90 2.00
C GLY A 66 -0.74 11.39 1.76
N ILE A 67 -0.01 12.10 2.63
CA ILE A 67 0.20 13.54 2.52
C ILE A 67 1.41 13.79 1.62
N ILE A 68 1.17 14.14 0.36
CA ILE A 68 2.21 14.47 -0.61
C ILE A 68 2.38 15.99 -0.63
N SER A 69 3.57 16.46 -0.23
CA SER A 69 3.91 17.89 -0.17
C SER A 69 4.34 18.47 -1.52
N ARG A 70 4.79 17.61 -2.44
CA ARG A 70 5.21 18.00 -3.79
C ARG A 70 4.00 18.50 -4.60
N LYS A 71 4.18 19.57 -5.38
CA LYS A 71 3.13 20.06 -6.29
C LYS A 71 2.81 19.01 -7.37
N HIS A 72 1.54 18.63 -7.50
CA HIS A 72 1.02 17.70 -8.51
C HIS A 72 -0.44 18.01 -8.86
N SER A 73 -0.94 17.42 -9.94
CA SER A 73 -2.33 17.58 -10.40
C SER A 73 -3.28 16.47 -9.94
N LEU A 74 -2.78 15.45 -9.24
CA LEU A 74 -3.60 14.35 -8.73
C LEU A 74 -4.45 14.81 -7.53
N GLU A 75 -5.66 14.28 -7.41
CA GLU A 75 -6.53 14.54 -6.27
C GLU A 75 -5.97 13.93 -4.98
N LYS A 76 -6.09 14.67 -3.87
CA LYS A 76 -5.54 14.28 -2.56
C LYS A 76 -6.25 13.05 -2.01
N GLU A 77 -7.55 12.97 -2.20
CA GLU A 77 -8.42 11.88 -1.77
C GLU A 77 -8.03 10.58 -2.49
N THR A 78 -7.74 10.65 -3.78
CA THR A 78 -7.29 9.49 -4.57
C THR A 78 -5.93 8.98 -4.08
N LEU A 79 -4.98 9.88 -3.82
CA LEU A 79 -3.69 9.52 -3.25
C LEU A 79 -3.83 8.90 -1.86
N PHE A 80 -4.69 9.49 -1.02
CA PHE A 80 -5.00 8.94 0.30
C PHE A 80 -5.55 7.51 0.20
N ILE A 81 -6.46 7.24 -0.74
CA ILE A 81 -7.00 5.90 -1.00
C ILE A 81 -5.88 4.94 -1.43
N ILE A 82 -5.07 5.32 -2.42
CA ILE A 82 -3.96 4.51 -2.93
C ILE A 82 -3.03 4.09 -1.80
N PHE A 83 -2.55 5.05 -1.01
CA PHE A 83 -1.65 4.78 0.11
C PHE A 83 -2.29 3.97 1.22
N SER A 84 -3.59 4.13 1.46
CA SER A 84 -4.32 3.35 2.45
C SER A 84 -4.47 1.89 2.04
N VAL A 85 -4.75 1.62 0.76
CA VAL A 85 -4.85 0.25 0.24
C VAL A 85 -3.48 -0.43 0.26
N ILE A 86 -2.41 0.23 -0.18
CA ILE A 86 -1.05 -0.33 -0.11
C ILE A 86 -0.70 -0.71 1.33
N ARG A 87 -0.91 0.21 2.30
CA ARG A 87 -0.66 -0.07 3.72
C ARG A 87 -1.47 -1.22 4.26
N TYR A 88 -2.75 -1.30 3.89
CA TYR A 88 -3.61 -2.41 4.32
C TYR A 88 -3.03 -3.75 3.87
N HIS A 89 -2.66 -3.88 2.59
CA HIS A 89 -2.08 -5.12 2.07
C HIS A 89 -0.69 -5.43 2.65
N LEU A 90 0.15 -4.43 2.86
CA LEU A 90 1.43 -4.59 3.57
C LEU A 90 1.22 -5.11 5.00
N TRP A 91 0.27 -4.53 5.73
CA TRP A 91 -0.05 -4.98 7.08
C TRP A 91 -0.58 -6.41 7.10
N MET A 92 -1.48 -6.75 6.17
CA MET A 92 -2.03 -8.09 6.04
C MET A 92 -0.96 -9.13 5.70
N SER A 93 -0.05 -8.80 4.78
CA SER A 93 1.12 -9.61 4.42
C SER A 93 2.04 -9.83 5.63
N ARG A 94 2.43 -8.75 6.32
CA ARG A 94 3.26 -8.80 7.54
C ARG A 94 2.63 -9.65 8.64
N CYS A 95 1.32 -9.51 8.88
CA CYS A 95 0.59 -10.36 9.81
C CYS A 95 0.57 -11.82 9.36
N GLY A 96 0.37 -12.10 8.06
CA GLY A 96 0.43 -13.44 7.50
C GLY A 96 1.75 -14.14 7.81
N LYS A 97 2.88 -13.46 7.61
CA LYS A 97 4.22 -13.94 7.96
C LYS A 97 4.38 -14.20 9.46
N THR A 98 3.92 -13.28 10.29
CA THR A 98 4.00 -13.41 11.75
C THR A 98 3.27 -14.66 12.26
N PHE A 99 2.17 -15.05 11.62
CA PHE A 99 1.35 -16.21 12.00
C PHE A 99 1.63 -17.46 11.16
N GLY A 100 2.75 -17.52 10.44
CA GLY A 100 3.18 -18.72 9.71
C GLY A 100 2.29 -19.12 8.54
N ARG A 101 1.52 -18.19 7.95
CA ARG A 101 0.72 -18.48 6.75
C ARG A 101 1.63 -18.52 5.52
N GLU A 102 1.38 -19.49 4.63
CA GLU A 102 1.99 -19.50 3.30
C GLU A 102 1.64 -18.19 2.58
N GLU A 103 2.68 -17.46 2.20
CA GLU A 103 2.53 -16.17 1.54
C GLU A 103 2.64 -16.34 0.04
N GLY A 104 1.79 -15.63 -0.69
CA GLY A 104 2.07 -15.37 -2.09
C GLY A 104 3.36 -14.55 -2.24
N ASN A 105 4.05 -14.69 -3.37
CA ASN A 105 5.19 -13.82 -3.67
C ASN A 105 4.77 -12.33 -3.72
N MET A 106 5.76 -11.42 -3.74
CA MET A 106 5.53 -9.97 -3.80
C MET A 106 4.59 -9.57 -4.94
N ASP A 107 4.69 -10.24 -6.10
CA ASP A 107 3.83 -9.98 -7.26
C ASP A 107 2.35 -10.25 -6.97
N LEU A 108 2.03 -11.29 -6.22
CA LEU A 108 0.65 -11.57 -5.80
C LEU A 108 0.10 -10.47 -4.89
N THR A 109 0.93 -9.91 -4.01
CA THR A 109 0.53 -8.76 -3.16
C THR A 109 0.30 -7.51 -4.01
N VAL A 110 1.17 -7.22 -4.97
CA VAL A 110 0.98 -6.12 -5.93
C VAL A 110 -0.31 -6.31 -6.73
N LYS A 111 -0.57 -7.51 -7.28
CA LYS A 111 -1.81 -7.82 -8.00
C LYS A 111 -3.05 -7.61 -7.14
N LYS A 112 -3.04 -8.03 -5.87
CA LYS A 112 -4.16 -7.80 -4.92
C LYS A 112 -4.42 -6.32 -4.69
N ILE A 113 -3.37 -5.53 -4.47
CA ILE A 113 -3.47 -4.07 -4.31
C ILE A 113 -4.12 -3.43 -5.54
N LEU A 114 -3.61 -3.74 -6.73
CA LEU A 114 -4.08 -3.17 -7.98
C LEU A 114 -5.56 -3.55 -8.27
N LYS A 115 -5.94 -4.80 -7.98
CA LYS A 115 -7.32 -5.28 -8.11
C LYS A 115 -8.26 -4.53 -7.16
N ASP A 116 -7.87 -4.34 -5.90
CA ASP A 116 -8.68 -3.60 -4.93
C ASP A 116 -8.82 -2.12 -5.32
N LEU A 117 -7.74 -1.48 -5.78
CA LEU A 117 -7.79 -0.10 -6.26
C LEU A 117 -8.71 0.05 -7.47
N TYR A 118 -8.65 -0.88 -8.42
CA TYR A 118 -9.55 -0.91 -9.56
C TYR A 118 -11.00 -1.03 -9.12
N PHE A 119 -11.29 -1.94 -8.19
CA PHE A 119 -12.65 -2.15 -7.69
C PHE A 119 -13.18 -0.94 -6.90
N ILE A 120 -12.33 -0.27 -6.11
CA ILE A 120 -12.68 0.97 -5.42
C ILE A 120 -13.02 2.05 -6.44
N ARG A 121 -12.15 2.30 -7.42
CA ARG A 121 -12.40 3.25 -8.52
C ARG A 121 -13.72 2.96 -9.21
N PHE A 122 -13.95 1.70 -9.60
CA PHE A 122 -15.20 1.28 -10.25
C PHE A 122 -16.41 1.62 -9.37
N LYS A 123 -16.39 1.24 -8.09
CA LYS A 123 -17.47 1.54 -7.14
C LYS A 123 -17.70 3.04 -6.94
N GLU A 124 -16.65 3.85 -6.87
CA GLU A 124 -16.78 5.30 -6.71
C GLU A 124 -17.41 5.95 -7.94
N ILE A 125 -17.00 5.54 -9.14
CA ILE A 125 -17.56 6.04 -10.41
C ILE A 125 -19.01 5.55 -10.59
N SER A 126 -19.33 4.31 -10.21
CA SER A 126 -20.70 3.80 -10.26
C SER A 126 -21.64 4.55 -9.31
N LYS A 127 -21.14 5.03 -8.16
CA LYS A 127 -21.92 5.85 -7.21
C LYS A 127 -22.12 7.27 -7.71
N ASN A 128 -21.06 7.90 -8.24
CA ASN A 128 -21.13 9.23 -8.86
C ASN A 128 -20.18 9.28 -10.06
N LYS A 129 -20.72 9.48 -11.27
CA LYS A 129 -19.94 9.53 -12.51
C LYS A 129 -18.89 10.63 -12.52
N GLU A 130 -19.10 11.73 -11.79
CA GLU A 130 -18.15 12.84 -11.69
C GLU A 130 -16.85 12.45 -10.99
N ASN A 131 -16.87 11.39 -10.16
CA ASN A 131 -15.69 10.86 -9.48
C ASN A 131 -14.64 10.32 -10.46
N ILE A 132 -14.97 10.13 -11.75
CA ILE A 132 -13.97 9.80 -12.78
C ILE A 132 -12.84 10.83 -12.83
N THR A 133 -13.15 12.09 -12.48
CA THR A 133 -12.17 13.18 -12.46
C THR A 133 -11.10 12.99 -11.39
N TRP A 134 -11.43 12.32 -10.27
CA TRP A 134 -10.49 12.08 -9.18
C TRP A 134 -9.36 11.14 -9.58
N TRP A 135 -9.68 10.18 -10.45
CA TRP A 135 -8.74 9.17 -10.94
C TRP A 135 -7.97 9.60 -12.19
N ARG A 136 -8.07 10.87 -12.61
CA ARG A 136 -7.34 11.38 -13.79
C ARG A 136 -5.82 11.28 -13.56
N GLY A 137 -5.12 10.77 -14.57
CA GLY A 137 -3.66 10.61 -14.52
C GLY A 137 -3.19 9.37 -13.75
N ILE A 138 -4.10 8.56 -13.19
CA ILE A 138 -3.76 7.25 -12.62
C ILE A 138 -3.94 6.19 -13.70
N ASN A 139 -2.88 5.42 -13.94
CA ASN A 139 -2.89 4.36 -14.93
C ASN A 139 -3.52 3.08 -14.34
N PHE A 140 -4.44 2.47 -15.09
CA PHE A 140 -5.04 1.16 -14.79
C PHE A 140 -4.85 0.14 -15.94
N THR A 141 -3.91 0.36 -16.87
CA THR A 141 -3.76 -0.38 -18.15
C THR A 141 -3.51 -1.89 -18.06
N TRP A 142 -3.44 -2.51 -16.88
CA TRP A 142 -3.43 -3.98 -16.72
C TRP A 142 -4.81 -4.62 -16.92
N GLU A 143 -5.81 -3.87 -17.37
CA GLU A 143 -7.18 -4.31 -17.69
C GLU A 143 -7.28 -5.45 -18.74
N ILE A 144 -6.17 -5.99 -19.28
CA ILE A 144 -6.19 -6.93 -20.43
C ILE A 144 -5.94 -8.42 -20.09
N SER A 145 -5.66 -8.82 -18.84
CA SER A 145 -5.57 -10.27 -18.53
C SER A 145 -6.10 -10.61 -17.13
N PHE A 146 -7.43 -10.63 -16.99
CA PHE A 146 -8.10 -11.19 -15.82
C PHE A 146 -8.53 -12.65 -16.01
N ASP A 147 -8.17 -13.28 -17.13
CA ASP A 147 -8.54 -14.67 -17.47
C ASP A 147 -7.60 -15.75 -16.90
N ASP A 148 -6.57 -15.39 -16.10
CA ASP A 148 -5.64 -16.35 -15.50
C ASP A 148 -5.81 -16.51 -13.97
N ILE A 149 -7.05 -16.77 -13.51
CA ILE A 149 -7.35 -17.34 -12.18
C ILE A 149 -8.36 -18.47 -12.31
#